data_AF-A0A966UD88-F1
#
_entry.id   AF-A0A966UD88-F1
#
_cell.length_a   1.000
_cell.length_b   1.000
_cell.length_c   1.000
_cell.angle_alpha   90.00
_cell.angle_beta   90.00
_cell.angle_gamma   90.00
#
_symmetry.space_group_name_H-M   'P 1'
#
loop_
_entity.id
_entity.type
_entity.pdbx_description
1 polymer ?
#
loop_
_entity_poly.entity_id
_entity_poly.type
_entity_poly.pdbx_seq_one_letter_code
_entity_poly.pdbx_strand_id
1 'polypeptide(L)'
;MVETKHPVLSGGRIEKSVIELSRSYELTAMSFSLLAVLRLMRDLDDVVYVIAHRWRLLYLPTNKVAINLELFERSKWTRKRLKGREVLIWTVNEERYIPKLKEWGVSAVITDRPDLPFRLS
;
A
#
# COMPACT_ATOMS: atom_id res chain seq x y z
N MET A 1 -10.33 2.80 2.00
CA MET A 1 -9.14 2.01 2.41
C MET A 1 -8.95 2.13 3.91
N VAL A 2 -8.56 1.06 4.60
CA VAL A 2 -8.41 1.03 6.07
C VAL A 2 -7.02 0.53 6.43
N GLU A 3 -6.24 1.31 7.19
CA GLU A 3 -4.93 0.90 7.69
C GLU A 3 -5.01 0.38 9.14
N THR A 4 -4.51 -0.83 9.41
CA THR A 4 -4.31 -1.32 10.78
C THR A 4 -2.91 -1.00 11.30
N LYS A 5 -2.85 -0.44 12.50
CA LYS A 5 -1.59 -0.08 13.20
C LYS A 5 -1.13 -1.22 14.10
N HIS A 6 0.18 -1.40 14.17
CA HIS A 6 0.82 -2.41 15.01
C HIS A 6 2.20 -1.98 15.52
N PRO A 7 2.63 -2.48 16.71
CA PRO A 7 1.84 -3.27 17.65
C PRO A 7 0.76 -2.43 18.36
N VAL A 8 -0.33 -3.08 18.80
CA VAL A 8 -1.40 -2.47 19.59
C VAL A 8 -1.81 -3.41 20.73
N LEU A 9 -2.27 -2.86 21.85
CA LEU A 9 -2.68 -3.63 23.03
C LEU A 9 -3.80 -4.64 22.76
N SER A 10 -4.67 -4.32 21.81
CA SER A 10 -5.76 -5.21 21.39
C SER A 10 -5.29 -6.45 20.63
N GLY A 11 -4.02 -6.49 20.20
CA GLY A 11 -3.46 -7.59 19.41
C GLY A 11 -4.21 -7.74 18.09
N GLY A 12 -4.41 -9.00 17.65
CA GLY A 12 -5.10 -9.30 16.39
C GLY A 12 -6.62 -9.09 16.40
N ARG A 13 -7.19 -8.47 17.44
CA ARG A 13 -8.62 -8.12 17.48
C ARG A 13 -8.98 -7.08 16.44
N ILE A 14 -8.07 -6.16 16.11
CA ILE A 14 -8.30 -5.12 15.09
C ILE A 14 -8.51 -5.76 13.71
N GLU A 15 -7.63 -6.67 13.28
CA GLU A 15 -7.80 -7.39 12.01
C GLU A 15 -9.14 -8.15 11.95
N LYS A 16 -9.55 -8.79 13.05
CA LYS A 16 -10.85 -9.48 13.13
C LYS A 16 -12.02 -8.53 12.90
N SER A 17 -12.00 -7.36 13.53
CA SER A 17 -13.05 -6.34 13.33
C SER A 17 -13.06 -5.79 11.90
N VAL A 18 -11.89 -5.62 11.26
CA VAL A 18 -11.82 -5.22 9.85
C VAL A 18 -12.41 -6.29 8.93
N ILE A 19 -12.13 -7.57 9.18
CA ILE A 19 -12.71 -8.71 8.45
C ILE A 19 -14.23 -8.79 8.66
N GLU A 20 -14.73 -8.47 9.85
CA GLU A 20 -16.16 -8.44 10.09
C GLU A 20 -16.84 -7.32 9.30
N LEU A 21 -16.25 -6.12 9.28
CA LEU A 21 -16.75 -4.98 8.52
C LEU A 21 -16.74 -5.24 7.01
N SER A 22 -15.81 -6.04 6.48
CA SER A 22 -15.76 -6.34 5.04
C SER A 22 -16.96 -7.14 4.55
N ARG A 23 -17.75 -7.75 5.46
CA ARG A 23 -19.01 -8.44 5.10
C ARG A 23 -20.13 -7.47 4.74
N SER A 24 -20.01 -6.21 5.16
CA SER A 24 -21.02 -5.17 4.94
C SER A 24 -20.52 -4.04 4.04
N TYR A 25 -19.21 -3.92 3.86
CA TYR A 25 -18.59 -2.82 3.12
C TYR A 25 -17.48 -3.32 2.20
N GLU A 26 -17.43 -2.81 0.98
CA GLU A 26 -16.25 -2.97 0.14
C GLU A 26 -15.09 -2.15 0.72
N LEU A 27 -13.98 -2.83 1.01
CA LEU A 27 -12.80 -2.18 1.59
C LEU A 27 -11.52 -2.81 1.08
N THR A 28 -10.51 -1.95 0.94
CA THR A 28 -9.10 -2.35 0.84
C THR A 28 -8.48 -2.22 2.23
N ALA A 29 -8.00 -3.32 2.80
CA ALA A 29 -7.29 -3.31 4.09
C ALA A 29 -5.77 -3.20 3.87
N MET A 30 -5.06 -2.51 4.76
CA MET A 30 -3.62 -2.33 4.63
C MET A 30 -2.89 -2.30 5.96
N SER A 31 -1.61 -2.68 5.97
CA SER A 31 -0.77 -2.56 7.17
C SER A 31 0.73 -2.54 6.85
N PHE A 32 1.51 -1.89 7.71
CA PHE A 32 2.97 -2.05 7.74
C PHE A 32 3.41 -3.35 8.42
N SER A 33 2.54 -4.02 9.17
CA SER A 33 2.86 -5.27 9.85
C SER A 33 2.68 -6.45 8.91
N LEU A 34 3.76 -7.17 8.62
CA LEU A 34 3.69 -8.39 7.81
C LEU A 34 2.73 -9.42 8.42
N LEU A 35 2.76 -9.57 9.75
CA LEU A 35 1.89 -10.50 10.45
C LEU A 35 0.41 -10.10 10.36
N ALA A 36 0.11 -8.80 10.37
CA ALA A 36 -1.25 -8.32 10.20
C ALA A 36 -1.74 -8.53 8.77
N VAL A 37 -0.90 -8.25 7.77
CA VAL A 37 -1.20 -8.53 6.35
C VAL A 37 -1.52 -10.02 6.16
N LEU A 38 -0.69 -10.91 6.69
CA LEU A 38 -0.92 -12.36 6.60
C LEU A 38 -2.21 -12.82 7.30
N ARG A 39 -2.67 -12.12 8.34
CA ARG A 39 -3.96 -12.41 8.98
C ARG A 39 -5.13 -11.92 8.15
N LEU A 40 -5.07 -10.68 7.66
CA LEU A 40 -6.10 -10.09 6.81
C LEU A 40 -6.32 -10.92 5.55
N MET A 41 -5.24 -11.38 4.92
CA MET A 41 -5.28 -12.24 3.72
C MET A 41 -5.93 -13.61 3.90
N ARG A 42 -6.26 -14.02 5.14
CA ARG A 42 -6.99 -15.29 5.35
C ARG A 42 -8.44 -15.21 4.89
N ASP A 43 -9.01 -14.01 4.99
CA ASP A 43 -10.44 -13.77 4.80
C ASP A 43 -10.73 -12.61 3.86
N LEU A 44 -9.71 -11.84 3.45
CA LEU A 44 -9.83 -10.70 2.54
C LEU A 44 -9.01 -10.91 1.26
N ASP A 45 -9.62 -10.62 0.12
CA ASP A 45 -8.96 -10.64 -1.19
C ASP A 45 -8.19 -9.33 -1.48
N ASP A 46 -8.67 -8.18 -0.99
CA ASP A 46 -8.05 -6.88 -1.23
C ASP A 46 -7.23 -6.38 -0.04
N VAL A 47 -5.98 -6.86 0.04
CA VAL A 47 -5.03 -6.52 1.10
C VAL A 47 -3.75 -5.91 0.54
N VAL A 48 -3.33 -4.79 1.13
CA VAL A 48 -2.13 -4.04 0.74
C VAL A 48 -1.04 -4.14 1.79
N TYR A 49 0.17 -4.50 1.36
CA TYR A 49 1.34 -4.42 2.23
C TYR A 49 2.00 -3.05 2.11
N VAL A 50 2.11 -2.34 3.23
CA VAL A 50 2.69 -0.98 3.28
C VAL A 50 4.19 -1.04 3.58
N ILE A 51 4.99 -0.38 2.75
CA ILE A 51 6.46 -0.46 2.74
C ILE A 51 7.07 0.93 2.91
N ALA A 52 7.72 1.15 4.06
CA ALA A 52 8.59 2.31 4.32
C ALA A 52 10.09 1.99 4.16
N HIS A 53 10.49 0.70 4.19
CA HIS A 53 11.90 0.31 4.21
C HIS A 53 12.21 -0.77 3.17
N ARG A 54 13.38 -0.64 2.54
CA ARG A 54 13.86 -1.53 1.46
C ARG A 54 13.82 -3.01 1.80
N TRP A 55 14.21 -3.38 3.02
CA TRP A 55 14.29 -4.79 3.43
C TRP A 55 12.92 -5.49 3.42
N ARG A 56 11.81 -4.74 3.51
CA ARG A 56 10.46 -5.31 3.40
C ARG A 56 10.12 -5.80 1.98
N LEU A 57 10.86 -5.37 0.96
CA LEU A 57 10.70 -5.84 -0.43
C LEU A 57 11.27 -7.25 -0.65
N LEU A 58 11.98 -7.81 0.34
CA LEU A 58 12.48 -9.18 0.26
C LEU A 58 11.33 -10.18 0.25
N TYR A 59 10.28 -9.93 1.04
CA TYR A 59 9.09 -10.77 1.13
C TYR A 59 7.81 -9.96 0.91
N LEU A 60 7.06 -10.31 -0.13
CA LEU A 60 5.86 -9.61 -0.58
C LEU A 60 4.68 -10.60 -0.59
N PRO A 61 3.86 -10.65 0.48
CA PRO A 61 2.80 -11.67 0.59
C PRO A 61 1.62 -11.41 -0.35
N THR A 62 1.41 -10.16 -0.79
CA THR A 62 0.31 -9.73 -1.66
C THR A 62 0.84 -9.09 -2.95
N ASN A 63 0.04 -9.13 -4.01
CA ASN A 63 0.32 -8.45 -5.28
C ASN A 63 0.06 -6.94 -5.22
N LYS A 64 -0.64 -6.42 -4.19
CA LYS A 64 -0.91 -4.99 -4.01
C LYS A 64 -0.01 -4.40 -2.92
N VAL A 65 0.75 -3.36 -3.26
CA VAL A 65 1.78 -2.78 -2.38
C VAL A 65 1.62 -1.26 -2.33
N ALA A 66 1.62 -0.70 -1.12
CA ALA A 66 1.71 0.74 -0.91
C ALA A 66 3.15 1.08 -0.49
N ILE A 67 3.88 1.87 -1.27
CA ILE A 67 5.30 2.16 -1.00
C ILE A 67 5.59 3.66 -0.93
N ASN A 68 6.53 4.00 -0.05
CA ASN A 68 7.02 5.35 0.12
C ASN A 68 7.59 5.93 -1.20
N LEU A 69 7.20 7.16 -1.56
CA LEU A 69 7.62 7.86 -2.78
C LEU A 69 9.13 7.93 -2.95
N GLU A 70 9.85 8.36 -1.91
CA GLU A 70 11.30 8.54 -1.95
C GLU A 70 12.02 7.22 -2.18
N LEU A 71 11.56 6.16 -1.51
CA LEU A 71 12.07 4.80 -1.68
C LEU A 71 11.85 4.29 -3.11
N PHE A 72 10.68 4.56 -3.68
CA PHE A 72 10.36 4.16 -5.05
C PHE A 72 11.15 4.96 -6.09
N GLU A 73 11.31 6.28 -5.89
CA GLU A 73 12.05 7.18 -6.78
C GLU A 73 13.55 6.86 -6.82
N ARG A 74 14.19 6.68 -5.66
CA ARG A 74 15.66 6.57 -5.58
C ARG A 74 16.22 5.24 -6.05
N SER A 75 15.37 4.21 -6.19
CA SER A 75 15.84 2.83 -6.35
C SER A 75 15.27 2.13 -7.59
N LYS A 76 16.10 2.00 -8.64
CA LYS A 76 15.78 1.15 -9.81
C LYS A 76 15.48 -0.30 -9.41
N TRP A 77 16.20 -0.83 -8.41
CA TRP A 77 15.96 -2.18 -7.89
C TRP A 77 14.56 -2.32 -7.28
N THR A 78 14.10 -1.31 -6.52
CA THR A 78 12.74 -1.28 -5.96
C THR A 78 11.70 -1.34 -7.07
N ARG A 79 11.83 -0.49 -8.09
CA ARG A 79 10.92 -0.47 -9.24
C ARG A 79 10.91 -1.82 -9.98
N LYS A 80 12.08 -2.42 -10.22
CA LYS A 80 12.19 -3.74 -10.85
C LYS A 80 11.53 -4.83 -10.00
N ARG A 81 11.71 -4.81 -8.68
CA ARG A 81 11.14 -5.80 -7.75
C ARG A 81 9.62 -5.75 -7.68
N LEU A 82 9.04 -4.57 -7.90
CA LEU A 82 7.60 -4.32 -7.91
C LEU A 82 6.97 -4.34 -9.31
N LYS A 83 7.73 -4.63 -10.36
CA LYS A 83 7.18 -4.71 -11.73
C LYS A 83 6.10 -5.79 -11.80
N GLY A 84 4.96 -5.47 -12.41
CA GLY A 84 3.82 -6.38 -12.56
C GLY A 84 2.94 -6.51 -11.31
N ARG A 85 3.18 -5.69 -10.28
CA ARG A 85 2.32 -5.59 -9.09
C ARG A 85 1.45 -4.34 -9.17
N GLU A 86 0.36 -4.34 -8.41
CA GLU A 86 -0.42 -3.13 -8.19
C GLU A 86 0.30 -2.25 -7.17
N VAL A 87 0.85 -1.14 -7.65
CA VAL A 87 1.69 -0.26 -6.83
C VAL A 87 0.95 1.03 -6.52
N LEU A 88 0.74 1.28 -5.23
CA LEU A 88 0.26 2.54 -4.72
C LEU A 88 1.45 3.32 -4.16
N ILE A 89 1.58 4.60 -4.51
CA ILE A 89 2.65 5.45 -3.95
C ILE A 89 2.09 6.35 -2.86
N TRP A 90 2.75 6.40 -1.71
CA TRP A 90 2.41 7.30 -0.60
C TRP A 90 3.65 8.06 -0.10
N THR A 91 3.54 9.27 0.46
CA THR A 91 2.49 10.25 0.22
C THR A 91 2.97 11.20 -0.88
N VAL A 92 2.19 11.40 -1.94
CA VAL A 92 2.61 12.27 -3.06
C VAL A 92 1.91 13.61 -2.96
N ASN A 93 2.63 14.64 -2.51
CA ASN A 93 2.06 15.98 -2.28
C ASN A 93 2.62 17.05 -3.23
N GLU A 94 3.55 16.69 -4.13
CA GLU A 94 4.19 17.65 -5.03
C GLU A 94 3.90 17.32 -6.51
N GLU A 95 3.44 18.33 -7.24
CA GLU A 95 3.05 18.22 -8.66
C GLU A 95 4.19 17.72 -9.56
N ARG A 96 5.45 18.02 -9.20
CA ARG A 96 6.65 17.59 -9.94
C ARG A 96 6.76 16.08 -10.13
N TYR A 97 6.08 15.29 -9.30
CA TYR A 97 6.09 13.84 -9.38
C TYR A 97 5.08 13.28 -10.37
N ILE A 98 4.04 14.03 -10.74
CA ILE A 98 2.94 13.53 -11.59
C ILE A 98 3.44 12.92 -12.90
N PRO A 99 4.37 13.55 -13.66
CA PRO A 99 4.90 12.93 -14.89
C PRO A 99 5.60 11.59 -14.63
N LYS A 100 6.33 11.47 -13.51
CA LYS A 100 7.06 10.25 -13.13
C LYS A 100 6.11 9.11 -12.74
N LEU A 101 5.01 9.43 -12.06
CA LEU A 101 4.01 8.43 -11.66
C LEU A 101 3.43 7.71 -12.88
N LYS A 102 3.15 8.47 -13.96
CA LYS A 102 2.70 7.92 -15.24
C LYS A 102 3.77 7.05 -15.90
N GLU A 103 5.02 7.51 -15.97
CA GLU A 103 6.14 6.73 -16.52
C GLU A 103 6.33 5.41 -15.76
N TRP A 104 6.15 5.42 -14.45
CA TRP A 104 6.32 4.24 -13.60
C TRP A 104 5.13 3.27 -13.64
N GLY A 105 4.00 3.66 -14.24
CA GLY A 105 2.81 2.82 -14.35
C GLY A 105 2.22 2.45 -12.98
N VAL A 106 2.19 3.39 -12.03
CA VAL A 106 1.63 3.16 -10.69
C VAL A 106 0.11 3.12 -10.75
N SER A 107 -0.50 2.26 -9.93
CA SER A 107 -1.94 2.00 -9.94
C SER A 107 -2.76 3.07 -9.21
N ALA A 108 -2.22 3.63 -8.12
CA ALA A 108 -2.87 4.71 -7.39
C ALA A 108 -1.87 5.57 -6.61
N VAL A 109 -2.36 6.68 -6.08
CA VAL A 109 -1.61 7.62 -5.26
C VAL A 109 -2.37 7.86 -3.96
N ILE A 110 -1.66 7.85 -2.84
CA ILE A 110 -2.15 8.33 -1.54
C ILE A 110 -1.54 9.73 -1.34
N THR A 111 -2.38 10.72 -1.11
CA THR A 111 -2.00 12.15 -1.09
C THR A 111 -2.82 12.92 -0.06
N ASP A 112 -2.24 13.98 0.49
CA ASP A 112 -2.96 15.01 1.26
C ASP A 112 -3.47 16.14 0.36
N ARG A 113 -3.16 16.09 -0.94
CA ARG A 113 -3.46 17.09 -1.98
C ARG A 113 -4.31 16.48 -3.10
N PRO A 114 -5.57 16.09 -2.81
CA PRO A 114 -6.47 15.50 -3.81
C PRO A 114 -6.84 16.47 -4.94
N ASP A 115 -6.55 17.77 -4.77
CA ASP A 115 -6.74 18.83 -5.77
C ASP A 115 -5.72 18.78 -6.93
N LEU A 116 -4.61 18.06 -6.77
CA LEU A 116 -3.60 17.94 -7.82
C LEU A 116 -4.11 17.09 -9.02
N PRO A 117 -3.68 17.41 -10.25
CA PRO A 117 -4.18 16.79 -11.47
C PRO A 117 -3.54 15.41 -11.73
N PHE A 118 -3.72 14.45 -10.83
CA PHE A 118 -3.20 13.10 -11.02
C PHE A 118 -3.80 12.44 -12.27
N ARG A 119 -2.94 12.14 -13.25
CA ARG A 119 -3.28 11.40 -14.48
C ARG A 119 -2.36 10.19 -14.59
N LEU A 120 -2.83 9.06 -14.07
CA LEU A 120 -2.04 7.82 -13.96
C LEU A 120 -2.13 6.93 -15.22
N SER A 121 -3.02 7.27 -16.17
CA SER A 121 -3.19 6.65 -17.49
C SER A 121 -3.01 7.65 -18.63
#